data_AF-A0A7S2FZV3-F1
#
_entry.id   AF-A0A7S2FZV3-F1
#
_cell.length_a   1.000
_cell.length_b   1.000
_cell.length_c   1.000
_cell.angle_alpha   90.00
_cell.angle_beta   90.00
_cell.angle_gamma   90.00
#
_symmetry.space_group_name_H-M   'P 1'
#
loop_
_entity.id
_entity.type
_entity.pdbx_description
1 polymer ?
#
loop_
_entity_poly.entity_id
_entity_poly.type
_entity_poly.pdbx_seq_one_letter_code
_entity_poly.pdbx_strand_id
1 'polypeptide(L)'
;MLFKNPCEPYAPPKSFVDAMDLLLLLHADHEQNASTSTVRIAGSSDANPFACVAAGIASLWGASHGGANEAVINMLVEIGTVENIPTFISKAKNKKDPFRLMGFGHRVYKNFDPRAIQMKKMCHTVLSQLPPENAEGLVNLLAIATALEETALKDPYFQQRKLFPNVDFYSGITLTAMGIPPEMFTVIFAVGRSAGWIAQWKESIDEPVRKIYRPRQLYTGLPMRVYQPMSERDERDTCESSDDPKHFTDAFVKQRSNSSSAVRRQSVSGEWDLFF
;
A
#
# COMPACT_ATOMS: atom_id res chain seq x y z
N MET A 1 -2.66 22.11 17.65
CA MET A 1 -2.27 20.98 18.51
C MET A 1 -0.83 20.57 18.24
N LEU A 2 -0.45 20.28 16.99
CA LEU A 2 0.89 19.77 16.65
C LEU A 2 2.07 20.66 17.11
N PHE A 3 2.02 21.98 16.87
CA PHE A 3 3.17 22.87 17.05
C PHE A 3 3.03 23.90 18.17
N LYS A 4 1.86 23.98 18.82
CA LYS A 4 1.62 24.98 19.89
C LYS A 4 2.37 24.56 21.14
N ASN A 5 3.12 25.48 21.74
CA ASN A 5 3.72 25.32 23.06
C ASN A 5 3.08 26.31 24.08
N PRO A 6 3.31 26.15 25.40
CA PRO A 6 2.82 27.10 26.41
C PRO A 6 3.63 28.41 26.51
N CYS A 7 4.84 28.44 25.94
CA CYS A 7 5.79 29.54 26.09
C CYS A 7 5.43 30.75 25.22
N GLU A 8 4.79 30.53 24.08
CA GLU A 8 4.42 31.60 23.15
C GLU A 8 3.07 31.33 22.44
N PRO A 9 2.32 32.38 22.08
CA PRO A 9 1.16 32.24 21.21
C PRO A 9 1.57 31.72 19.83
N TYR A 10 0.97 30.60 19.41
CA TYR A 10 1.19 30.03 18.07
C TYR A 10 0.00 30.32 17.15
N ALA A 11 0.27 31.01 16.04
CA ALA A 11 -0.67 31.21 14.94
C ALA A 11 -0.08 30.57 13.66
N PRO A 12 -0.67 29.47 13.14
CA PRO A 12 -0.13 28.83 11.95
C PRO A 12 -0.25 29.75 10.73
N PRO A 13 0.73 29.75 9.80
CA PRO A 13 0.62 30.46 8.53
C PRO A 13 -0.63 30.00 7.76
N LYS A 14 -1.29 30.93 7.05
CA LYS A 14 -2.51 30.61 6.30
C LYS A 14 -2.29 29.48 5.29
N SER A 15 -1.16 29.47 4.59
CA SER A 15 -0.80 28.39 3.66
C SER A 15 -0.73 27.01 4.32
N PHE A 16 -0.28 26.93 5.57
CA PHE A 16 -0.21 25.66 6.30
C PHE A 16 -1.60 25.17 6.69
N VAL A 17 -2.50 26.10 7.04
CA VAL A 17 -3.91 25.79 7.32
C VAL A 17 -4.59 25.28 6.04
N ASP A 18 -4.46 26.01 4.94
CA ASP A 18 -5.05 25.65 3.64
C ASP A 18 -4.47 24.30 3.14
N ALA A 19 -3.17 24.06 3.33
CA ALA A 19 -2.52 22.81 2.96
C ALA A 19 -3.02 21.62 3.78
N MET A 20 -3.15 21.78 5.10
CA MET A 20 -3.68 20.72 5.97
C MET A 20 -5.13 20.40 5.62
N ASP A 21 -5.96 21.42 5.38
CA ASP A 21 -7.37 21.23 4.99
C ASP A 21 -7.48 20.46 3.67
N LEU A 22 -6.70 20.86 2.66
CA LEU A 22 -6.65 20.16 1.38
C LEU A 22 -6.12 18.72 1.53
N LEU A 23 -5.08 18.49 2.35
CA LEU A 23 -4.55 17.17 2.63
C LEU A 23 -5.63 16.25 3.23
N LEU A 24 -6.37 16.72 4.23
CA LEU A 24 -7.45 15.95 4.85
C LEU A 24 -8.57 15.67 3.85
N LEU A 25 -8.96 16.67 3.05
CA LEU A 25 -9.97 16.53 2.01
C LEU A 25 -9.60 15.49 0.95
N LEU A 26 -8.38 15.56 0.40
CA LEU A 26 -7.93 14.67 -0.68
C LEU A 26 -7.73 13.22 -0.21
N HIS A 27 -7.60 12.99 1.10
CA HIS A 27 -7.45 11.67 1.69
C HIS A 27 -8.72 11.15 2.37
N ALA A 28 -9.81 11.93 2.40
CA ALA A 28 -11.02 11.64 3.17
C ALA A 28 -11.62 10.25 2.89
N ASP A 29 -11.74 9.88 1.61
CA ASP A 29 -12.16 8.54 1.17
C ASP A 29 -11.48 8.17 -0.15
N HIS A 30 -11.38 6.87 -0.43
CA HIS A 30 -10.93 6.38 -1.74
C HIS A 30 -11.54 5.01 -2.06
N GLU A 31 -12.86 4.91 -1.96
CA GLU A 31 -13.65 3.76 -2.39
C GLU A 31 -13.19 2.44 -1.73
N GLN A 32 -13.24 1.30 -2.45
CA GLN A 32 -12.99 -0.03 -1.91
C GLN A 32 -11.50 -0.40 -1.91
N ASN A 33 -10.65 0.49 -1.41
CA ASN A 33 -9.23 0.21 -1.20
C ASN A 33 -9.00 -0.77 -0.03
N ALA A 34 -7.78 -1.31 0.10
CA ALA A 34 -7.44 -2.35 1.08
C ALA A 34 -7.86 -2.01 2.52
N SER A 35 -7.60 -0.78 2.97
CA SER A 35 -7.98 -0.36 4.33
C SER A 35 -9.49 -0.25 4.51
N THR A 36 -10.22 0.28 3.52
CA THR A 36 -11.69 0.32 3.55
C THR A 36 -12.29 -1.07 3.55
N SER A 37 -11.78 -1.98 2.70
CA SER A 37 -12.22 -3.37 2.67
C SER A 37 -11.95 -4.07 4.01
N THR A 38 -10.82 -3.79 4.65
CA THR A 38 -10.50 -4.31 5.98
C THR A 38 -11.51 -3.85 7.03
N VAL A 39 -11.85 -2.54 7.03
CA VAL A 39 -12.87 -1.97 7.92
C VAL A 39 -14.23 -2.63 7.69
N ARG A 40 -14.66 -2.79 6.44
CA ARG A 40 -15.92 -3.46 6.08
C ARG A 40 -15.93 -4.94 6.49
N ILE A 41 -14.84 -5.68 6.24
CA ILE A 41 -14.73 -7.10 6.62
C ILE A 41 -14.78 -7.27 8.15
N ALA A 42 -14.00 -6.48 8.90
CA ALA A 42 -14.02 -6.50 10.35
C ALA A 42 -15.43 -6.16 10.88
N GLY A 43 -16.03 -5.08 10.37
CA GLY A 43 -17.38 -4.65 10.73
C GLY A 43 -18.46 -5.69 10.41
N SER A 44 -18.29 -6.50 9.36
CA SER A 44 -19.26 -7.54 9.02
C SER A 44 -19.43 -8.65 10.06
N SER A 45 -18.48 -8.76 10.99
CA SER A 45 -18.50 -9.69 12.12
C SER A 45 -19.03 -9.08 13.42
N ASP A 46 -19.63 -7.89 13.35
CA ASP A 46 -20.10 -7.11 14.52
C ASP A 46 -18.99 -6.60 15.45
N ALA A 47 -17.76 -6.49 14.93
CA ALA A 47 -16.69 -5.83 15.66
C ALA A 47 -17.05 -4.35 15.93
N ASN A 48 -16.73 -3.88 17.14
CA ASN A 48 -16.93 -2.48 17.54
C ASN A 48 -16.28 -1.52 16.51
N PRO A 49 -16.93 -0.41 16.11
CA PRO A 49 -16.37 0.56 15.17
C PRO A 49 -14.95 1.03 15.51
N PHE A 50 -14.59 1.20 16.79
CA PHE A 50 -13.21 1.56 17.17
C PHE A 50 -12.19 0.50 16.73
N ALA A 51 -12.51 -0.78 16.91
CA ALA A 51 -11.67 -1.89 16.47
C ALA A 51 -11.61 -1.99 14.94
N CYS A 52 -12.71 -1.70 14.25
CA CYS A 52 -12.75 -1.66 12.79
C CYS A 52 -11.82 -0.57 12.23
N VAL A 53 -11.88 0.64 12.79
CA VAL A 53 -10.97 1.74 12.40
C VAL A 53 -9.52 1.38 12.72
N ALA A 54 -9.23 0.78 13.88
CA ALA A 54 -7.88 0.31 14.20
C ALA A 54 -7.35 -0.70 13.18
N ALA A 55 -8.18 -1.63 12.71
CA ALA A 55 -7.83 -2.55 11.62
C ALA A 55 -7.59 -1.81 10.29
N GLY A 56 -8.38 -0.77 10.00
CA GLY A 56 -8.17 0.13 8.87
C GLY A 56 -6.81 0.84 8.92
N ILE A 57 -6.41 1.36 10.09
CA ILE A 57 -5.10 1.99 10.32
C ILE A 57 -3.98 0.98 10.07
N ALA A 58 -4.07 -0.21 10.64
CA ALA A 58 -3.07 -1.26 10.44
C ALA A 58 -2.93 -1.66 8.96
N SER A 59 -4.05 -1.75 8.24
CA SER A 59 -4.04 -2.00 6.79
C SER A 59 -3.47 -0.84 5.98
N LEU A 60 -3.72 0.41 6.40
CA LEU A 60 -3.20 1.60 5.73
C LEU A 60 -1.69 1.75 5.89
N TRP A 61 -1.13 1.36 7.03
CA TRP A 61 0.31 1.52 7.31
C TRP A 61 1.22 0.71 6.38
N GLY A 62 0.73 -0.39 5.79
CA GLY A 62 1.52 -1.21 4.86
C GLY A 62 2.15 -0.38 3.72
N ALA A 63 3.42 -0.66 3.40
CA ALA A 63 4.19 0.10 2.40
C ALA A 63 3.57 0.13 1.00
N SER A 64 2.71 -0.83 0.66
CA SER A 64 1.97 -0.88 -0.61
C SER A 64 0.63 -0.12 -0.57
N HIS A 65 0.34 0.60 0.52
CA HIS A 65 -0.86 1.41 0.69
C HIS A 65 -0.49 2.83 1.16
N GLY A 66 -0.83 3.24 2.39
CA GLY A 66 -0.61 4.59 2.90
C GLY A 66 0.81 4.88 3.41
N GLY A 67 1.67 3.86 3.56
CA GLY A 67 3.11 4.06 3.84
C GLY A 67 3.91 4.56 2.63
N ALA A 68 3.26 4.75 1.47
CA ALA A 68 3.93 5.19 0.25
C ALA A 68 4.46 6.63 0.32
N ASN A 69 3.82 7.52 1.07
CA ASN A 69 4.21 8.93 1.18
C ASN A 69 5.58 9.12 1.88
N GLU A 70 5.83 8.40 2.98
CA GLU A 70 7.14 8.33 3.63
C GLU A 70 8.18 7.72 2.66
N ALA A 71 7.81 6.64 1.98
CA ALA A 71 8.67 5.97 1.01
C ALA A 71 9.06 6.88 -0.18
N VAL A 72 8.20 7.83 -0.59
CA VAL A 72 8.55 8.84 -1.59
C VAL A 72 9.67 9.75 -1.08
N ILE A 73 9.56 10.28 0.14
CA ILE A 73 10.62 11.15 0.69
C ILE A 73 11.93 10.39 0.81
N ASN A 74 11.91 9.17 1.35
CA ASN A 74 13.12 8.33 1.46
C ASN A 74 13.75 8.07 0.08
N MET A 75 12.94 7.79 -0.94
CA MET A 75 13.40 7.63 -2.31
C MET A 75 14.02 8.91 -2.88
N LEU A 76 13.41 10.08 -2.67
CA LEU A 76 13.93 11.36 -3.17
C LEU A 76 15.27 11.73 -2.49
N VAL A 77 15.39 11.44 -1.19
CA VAL A 77 16.64 11.59 -0.43
C VAL A 77 17.71 10.62 -0.94
N GLU A 78 17.36 9.36 -1.22
CA GLU A 78 18.29 8.37 -1.80
C GLU A 78 18.78 8.77 -3.20
N ILE A 79 17.92 9.40 -4.01
CA ILE A 79 18.30 9.97 -5.31
C ILE A 79 19.31 11.10 -5.11
N GLY A 80 19.08 12.00 -4.15
CA GLY A 80 20.01 13.04 -3.71
C GLY A 80 20.18 14.21 -4.68
N THR A 81 20.39 13.95 -5.98
CA THR A 81 20.56 14.97 -7.02
C THR A 81 19.89 14.57 -8.33
N VAL A 82 19.62 15.56 -9.19
CA VAL A 82 18.94 15.37 -10.48
C VAL A 82 19.74 14.46 -11.43
N GLU A 83 21.08 14.48 -11.34
CA GLU A 83 21.98 13.68 -12.16
C GLU A 83 21.84 12.18 -11.92
N ASN A 84 21.37 11.78 -10.73
CA ASN A 84 21.18 10.37 -10.38
C ASN A 84 19.86 9.78 -10.92
N ILE A 85 18.92 10.61 -11.36
CA ILE A 85 17.58 10.18 -11.83
C ILE A 85 17.66 9.08 -12.91
N PRO A 86 18.50 9.16 -13.96
CA PRO A 86 18.61 8.11 -14.97
C PRO A 86 18.98 6.74 -14.39
N THR A 87 19.81 6.71 -13.35
CA THR A 87 20.22 5.49 -12.64
C THR A 87 19.02 4.87 -11.93
N PHE A 88 18.25 5.66 -11.19
CA PHE A 88 17.07 5.17 -10.46
C PHE A 88 15.91 4.76 -11.37
N ILE A 89 15.73 5.47 -12.48
CA ILE A 89 14.80 5.06 -13.54
C ILE A 89 15.20 3.70 -14.12
N SER A 90 16.50 3.46 -14.34
CA SER A 90 17.00 2.17 -14.82
C SER A 90 16.80 1.05 -13.78
N LYS A 91 17.04 1.32 -12.49
CA LYS A 91 16.71 0.40 -11.39
C LYS A 91 15.22 0.04 -11.38
N ALA A 92 14.32 1.02 -11.46
CA ALA A 92 12.86 0.79 -11.45
C ALA A 92 12.35 -0.06 -12.63
N LYS A 93 13.07 -0.03 -13.76
CA LYS A 93 12.76 -0.84 -14.95
C LYS A 93 13.29 -2.29 -14.82
N ASN A 94 14.31 -2.51 -14.00
CA ASN A 94 14.93 -3.81 -13.84
C ASN A 94 14.09 -4.73 -12.94
N LYS A 95 13.52 -5.80 -13.50
CA LYS A 95 12.70 -6.77 -12.74
C LYS A 95 13.47 -7.51 -11.65
N LYS A 96 14.81 -7.59 -11.74
CA LYS A 96 15.67 -8.23 -10.74
C LYS A 96 16.03 -7.29 -9.59
N ASP A 97 15.78 -5.99 -9.75
CA ASP A 97 16.03 -5.00 -8.73
C ASP A 97 14.80 -4.86 -7.82
N PRO A 98 14.95 -4.87 -6.49
CA PRO A 98 13.84 -4.64 -5.56
C PRO A 98 13.31 -3.20 -5.62
N PHE A 99 14.05 -2.24 -6.17
CA PHE A 99 13.66 -0.84 -6.23
C PHE A 99 12.34 -0.64 -6.98
N ARG A 100 11.49 0.21 -6.42
CA ARG A 100 10.22 0.62 -7.01
C ARG A 100 10.14 2.13 -6.99
N LEU A 101 9.62 2.71 -8.07
CA LEU A 101 9.38 4.14 -8.15
C LEU A 101 8.16 4.49 -7.28
N MET A 102 8.42 4.92 -6.05
CA MET A 102 7.39 5.25 -5.06
C MET A 102 6.60 6.48 -5.49
N GLY A 103 5.29 6.50 -5.19
CA GLY A 103 4.40 7.57 -5.61
C GLY A 103 3.97 7.52 -7.09
N PHE A 104 4.27 6.43 -7.81
CA PHE A 104 3.84 6.23 -9.20
C PHE A 104 2.91 5.04 -9.37
N GLY A 105 1.91 5.23 -10.23
CA GLY A 105 0.91 4.24 -10.57
C GLY A 105 -0.23 4.20 -9.55
N HIS A 106 -1.36 3.68 -10.02
CA HIS A 106 -2.55 3.52 -9.20
C HIS A 106 -3.36 2.32 -9.68
N ARG A 107 -4.00 1.60 -8.74
CA ARG A 107 -4.88 0.47 -9.06
C ARG A 107 -6.09 0.88 -9.93
N VAL A 108 -6.63 2.07 -9.66
CA VAL A 108 -7.85 2.65 -10.24
C VAL A 108 -7.50 3.62 -11.36
N TYR A 109 -6.70 4.66 -11.08
CA TYR A 109 -6.32 5.63 -12.10
C TYR A 109 -5.38 5.01 -13.15
N LYS A 110 -5.83 5.01 -14.41
CA LYS A 110 -5.03 4.64 -15.58
C LYS A 110 -4.46 5.84 -16.33
N ASN A 111 -4.82 7.05 -15.88
CA ASN A 111 -4.27 8.32 -16.33
C ASN A 111 -3.75 9.05 -15.09
N PHE A 112 -3.77 10.38 -15.08
CA PHE A 112 -3.39 11.18 -13.91
C PHE A 112 -4.35 11.01 -12.73
N ASP A 113 -3.80 11.00 -11.51
CA ASP A 113 -4.56 11.13 -10.28
C ASP A 113 -5.03 12.59 -10.13
N PRO A 114 -6.33 12.87 -10.12
CA PRO A 114 -6.84 14.24 -10.01
C PRO A 114 -6.42 14.93 -8.71
N ARG A 115 -6.14 14.16 -7.65
CA ARG A 115 -5.69 14.68 -6.35
C ARG A 115 -4.23 15.14 -6.42
N ALA A 116 -3.39 14.45 -7.19
CA ALA A 116 -1.99 14.80 -7.37
C ALA A 116 -1.82 16.19 -8.01
N ILE A 117 -2.75 16.58 -8.90
CA ILE A 117 -2.75 17.90 -9.54
C ILE A 117 -2.91 19.02 -8.49
N GLN A 118 -3.87 18.87 -7.58
CA GLN A 118 -4.10 19.86 -6.53
C GLN A 118 -2.98 19.80 -5.48
N MET A 119 -2.49 18.61 -5.15
CA MET A 119 -1.38 18.44 -4.22
C MET A 119 -0.10 19.10 -4.74
N LYS A 120 0.22 18.95 -6.02
CA LYS A 120 1.37 19.61 -6.66
C LYS A 120 1.28 21.13 -6.54
N LYS A 121 0.12 21.71 -6.86
CA LYS A 121 -0.11 23.16 -6.73
C LYS A 121 0.10 23.64 -5.30
N MET A 122 -0.48 22.94 -4.33
CA MET A 122 -0.33 23.26 -2.92
C MET A 122 1.12 23.14 -2.44
N CYS A 123 1.84 22.11 -2.89
CA CYS A 123 3.27 21.94 -2.60
C CYS A 123 4.07 23.18 -3.03
N HIS A 124 3.85 23.69 -4.24
CA HIS A 124 4.50 24.92 -4.71
C HIS A 124 4.09 26.15 -3.89
N THR A 125 2.81 26.28 -3.51
CA THR A 125 2.32 27.39 -2.69
C THR A 125 2.90 27.40 -1.27
N VAL A 126 3.03 26.23 -0.63
CA VAL A 126 3.63 26.14 0.70
C VAL A 126 5.12 26.49 0.64
N LEU A 127 5.85 25.93 -0.33
CA LEU A 127 7.29 26.16 -0.46
C LEU A 127 7.64 27.62 -0.78
N SER A 128 6.84 28.30 -1.61
CA SER A 128 7.10 29.72 -1.94
C SER A 128 6.89 30.68 -0.77
N GLN A 129 6.26 30.22 0.32
CA GLN A 129 6.01 31.01 1.52
C GLN A 129 6.95 30.66 2.67
N LEU A 130 7.85 29.69 2.49
CA LEU A 130 8.86 29.39 3.50
C LEU A 130 9.99 30.44 3.50
N PRO A 131 10.54 30.76 4.68
CA PRO A 131 11.78 31.51 4.77
C PRO A 131 12.92 30.79 4.02
N PRO A 132 13.86 31.51 3.36
CA PRO A 132 14.94 30.90 2.59
C PRO A 132 15.74 29.85 3.36
N GLU A 133 16.03 30.10 4.65
CA GLU A 133 16.76 29.17 5.52
C GLU A 133 16.08 27.81 5.70
N ASN A 134 14.74 27.77 5.64
CA ASN A 134 13.96 26.55 5.79
C ASN A 134 13.61 25.91 4.42
N ALA A 135 13.85 26.63 3.32
CA ALA A 135 13.45 26.23 1.99
C ALA A 135 14.55 25.46 1.23
N GLU A 136 15.84 25.71 1.49
CA GLU A 136 16.94 25.23 0.63
C GLU A 136 16.92 23.72 0.36
N GLY A 137 16.85 22.89 1.41
CA GLY A 137 16.80 21.43 1.27
C GLY A 137 15.51 20.93 0.60
N LEU A 138 14.38 21.61 0.85
CA LEU A 138 13.08 21.26 0.30
C LEU A 138 12.93 21.68 -1.17
N VAL A 139 13.56 22.79 -1.55
CA VAL A 139 13.65 23.25 -2.93
C VAL A 139 14.44 22.25 -3.77
N ASN A 140 15.54 21.71 -3.23
CA ASN A 140 16.26 20.62 -3.88
C ASN A 140 15.40 19.36 -4.02
N LEU A 141 14.69 18.93 -2.97
CA LEU A 141 13.77 17.79 -3.03
C LEU A 141 12.65 17.99 -4.07
N LEU A 142 12.07 19.19 -4.14
CA LEU A 142 11.05 19.53 -5.15
C LEU A 142 11.65 19.53 -6.57
N ALA A 143 12.88 20.01 -6.75
CA ALA A 143 13.56 19.99 -8.04
C ALA A 143 13.81 18.55 -8.51
N ILE A 144 14.27 17.67 -7.62
CA ILE A 144 14.44 16.23 -7.89
C ILE A 144 13.09 15.59 -8.22
N ALA A 145 12.05 15.84 -7.43
CA ALA A 145 10.71 15.28 -7.65
C ALA A 145 10.12 15.72 -9.00
N THR A 146 10.28 17.00 -9.36
CA THR A 146 9.80 17.56 -10.64
C THR A 146 10.56 16.95 -11.82
N ALA A 147 11.90 16.90 -11.73
CA ALA A 147 12.73 16.29 -12.79
C ALA A 147 12.45 14.78 -12.92
N LEU A 148 12.19 14.08 -11.81
CA LEU A 148 11.85 12.67 -11.78
C LEU A 148 10.48 12.43 -12.43
N GLU A 149 9.48 13.26 -12.11
CA GLU A 149 8.17 13.25 -12.78
C GLU A 149 8.32 13.44 -14.28
N GLU A 150 9.01 14.49 -14.72
CA GLU A 150 9.18 14.75 -16.15
C GLU A 150 9.90 13.62 -16.89
N THR A 151 10.95 13.06 -16.27
CA THR A 151 11.71 11.96 -16.84
C THR A 151 10.85 10.70 -16.94
N ALA A 152 10.12 10.35 -15.87
CA ALA A 152 9.23 9.20 -15.86
C ALA A 152 8.08 9.36 -16.88
N LEU A 153 7.47 10.54 -16.98
CA LEU A 153 6.37 10.79 -17.94
C LEU A 153 6.83 10.74 -19.40
N LYS A 154 8.11 11.02 -19.69
CA LYS A 154 8.70 10.93 -21.04
C LYS A 154 9.22 9.53 -21.37
N ASP A 155 9.46 8.67 -20.38
CA ASP A 155 10.02 7.33 -20.58
C ASP A 155 8.95 6.34 -21.12
N PRO A 156 9.18 5.65 -22.26
CA PRO A 156 8.22 4.74 -22.87
C PRO A 156 7.75 3.60 -21.95
N TYR A 157 8.60 3.14 -21.02
CA TYR A 157 8.25 2.07 -20.08
C TYR A 157 7.09 2.49 -19.16
N PHE A 158 7.14 3.71 -18.64
CA PHE A 158 6.13 4.24 -17.73
C PHE A 158 4.86 4.64 -18.48
N GLN A 159 4.98 5.18 -19.69
CA GLN A 159 3.82 5.47 -20.55
C GLN A 159 3.05 4.19 -20.92
N GLN A 160 3.74 3.15 -21.39
CA GLN A 160 3.12 1.88 -21.75
C GLN A 160 2.40 1.21 -20.57
N ARG A 161 2.98 1.36 -19.37
CA ARG A 161 2.41 0.82 -18.12
C ARG A 161 1.42 1.76 -17.43
N LYS A 162 1.21 2.96 -17.97
CA LYS A 162 0.31 3.98 -17.42
C LYS A 162 0.64 4.32 -15.96
N LEU A 163 1.92 4.48 -15.67
CA LEU A 163 2.43 4.83 -14.35
C LEU A 163 2.57 6.35 -14.26
N PHE A 164 1.60 6.98 -13.59
CA PHE A 164 1.55 8.43 -13.35
C PHE A 164 1.73 8.73 -11.86
N PRO A 165 2.20 9.93 -11.49
CA PRO A 165 2.25 10.34 -10.09
C PRO A 165 0.88 10.25 -9.41
N ASN A 166 0.85 9.73 -8.20
CA ASN A 166 -0.33 9.69 -7.35
C ASN A 166 -0.28 10.82 -6.30
N VAL A 167 -1.35 10.94 -5.49
CA VAL A 167 -1.45 11.98 -4.45
C VAL A 167 -0.27 11.99 -3.47
N ASP A 168 0.29 10.81 -3.19
CA ASP A 168 1.34 10.65 -2.18
C ASP A 168 2.66 11.32 -2.62
N PHE A 169 2.91 11.40 -3.94
CA PHE A 169 4.16 11.89 -4.52
C PHE A 169 4.51 13.33 -4.09
N TYR A 170 3.52 14.21 -4.00
CA TYR A 170 3.71 15.60 -3.56
C TYR A 170 3.29 15.84 -2.09
N SER A 171 2.57 14.90 -1.49
CA SER A 171 2.07 15.03 -0.11
C SER A 171 3.21 15.07 0.91
N GLY A 172 4.21 14.19 0.77
CA GLY A 172 5.34 14.11 1.70
C GLY A 172 6.18 15.38 1.69
N ILE A 173 6.42 15.98 0.52
CA ILE A 173 7.17 17.24 0.40
C ILE A 173 6.41 18.37 1.09
N THR A 174 5.09 18.44 0.87
CA THR A 174 4.22 19.43 1.50
C THR A 174 4.23 19.29 3.03
N LEU A 175 4.11 18.06 3.56
CA LEU A 175 4.14 17.80 4.99
C LEU A 175 5.51 18.12 5.61
N THR A 176 6.60 17.75 4.92
CA THR A 176 7.96 18.10 5.36
C THR A 176 8.14 19.62 5.41
N ALA A 177 7.62 20.35 4.41
CA ALA A 177 7.63 21.80 4.38
C ALA A 177 6.87 22.46 5.53
N MET A 178 5.87 21.77 6.08
CA MET A 178 5.14 22.21 7.26
C MET A 178 5.85 21.87 8.58
N GLY A 179 7.05 21.27 8.54
CA GLY A 179 7.78 20.81 9.72
C GLY A 179 7.23 19.52 10.34
N ILE A 180 6.44 18.75 9.59
CA ILE A 180 5.89 17.48 10.06
C ILE A 180 6.90 16.38 9.76
N PRO A 181 7.25 15.54 10.75
CA PRO A 181 8.23 14.48 10.54
C PRO A 181 7.63 13.32 9.70
N PRO A 182 8.43 12.62 8.87
CA PRO A 182 7.94 11.58 7.97
C PRO A 182 7.12 10.46 8.62
N GLU A 183 7.45 10.09 9.85
CA GLU A 183 6.76 9.07 10.65
C GLU A 183 5.29 9.44 10.94
N MET A 184 4.92 10.72 10.80
CA MET A 184 3.57 11.22 11.01
C MET A 184 2.75 11.31 9.71
N PHE A 185 3.33 11.06 8.53
CA PHE A 185 2.62 11.24 7.26
C PHE A 185 1.43 10.29 7.13
N THR A 186 1.66 8.99 7.36
CA THR A 186 0.58 7.99 7.31
C THR A 186 -0.42 8.19 8.46
N VAL A 187 0.00 8.77 9.59
CA VAL A 187 -0.92 9.11 10.69
C VAL A 187 -1.89 10.22 10.26
N ILE A 188 -1.41 11.29 9.63
CA ILE A 188 -2.26 12.37 9.11
C ILE A 188 -3.18 11.85 8.01
N PHE A 189 -2.68 10.98 7.15
CA PHE A 189 -3.50 10.27 6.18
C PHE A 189 -4.61 9.51 6.93
N ALA A 190 -4.29 8.67 7.91
CA ALA A 190 -5.28 7.92 8.68
C ALA A 190 -6.34 8.83 9.33
N VAL A 191 -5.94 9.99 9.87
CA VAL A 191 -6.87 10.99 10.41
C VAL A 191 -7.86 11.46 9.35
N GLY A 192 -7.37 11.88 8.17
CA GLY A 192 -8.24 12.27 7.06
C GLY A 192 -9.15 11.12 6.60
N ARG A 193 -8.58 9.93 6.43
CA ARG A 193 -9.27 8.74 5.94
C ARG A 193 -10.33 8.18 6.90
N SER A 194 -10.26 8.52 8.18
CA SER A 194 -11.19 8.01 9.19
C SER A 194 -12.65 8.37 8.88
N ALA A 195 -12.90 9.53 8.28
CA ALA A 195 -14.25 9.91 7.83
C ALA A 195 -14.80 8.93 6.79
N GLY A 196 -14.01 8.57 5.77
CA GLY A 196 -14.37 7.58 4.76
C GLY A 196 -14.57 6.19 5.32
N TRP A 197 -13.70 5.73 6.23
CA TRP A 197 -13.87 4.44 6.89
C TRP A 197 -15.16 4.34 7.69
N ILE A 198 -15.52 5.38 8.43
CA ILE A 198 -16.78 5.42 9.19
C ILE A 198 -17.97 5.42 8.25
N ALA A 199 -17.93 6.18 7.16
CA ALA A 199 -19.01 6.19 6.16
C ALA A 199 -19.20 4.80 5.53
N GLN A 200 -18.11 4.16 5.10
CA GLN A 200 -18.11 2.82 4.49
C GLN A 200 -18.55 1.73 5.45
N TRP A 201 -18.12 1.81 6.72
CA TRP A 201 -18.59 0.92 7.78
C TRP A 201 -20.08 1.10 8.01
N LYS A 202 -20.55 2.35 8.21
CA LYS A 202 -21.95 2.65 8.47
C LYS A 202 -22.85 2.17 7.34
N GLU A 203 -22.46 2.45 6.09
CA GLU A 203 -23.16 1.94 4.91
C GLU A 203 -23.29 0.41 4.96
N SER A 204 -22.21 -0.31 5.27
CA SER A 204 -22.24 -1.78 5.35
C SER A 204 -23.06 -2.36 6.51
N ILE A 205 -23.19 -1.63 7.62
CA ILE A 205 -23.98 -2.05 8.78
C ILE A 205 -25.46 -1.75 8.58
N ASP A 206 -25.79 -0.63 7.93
CA ASP A 206 -27.16 -0.19 7.68
C ASP A 206 -27.80 -0.88 6.45
N GLU A 207 -27.05 -1.71 5.71
CA GLU A 207 -27.57 -2.51 4.60
C GLU A 207 -28.74 -3.41 5.07
N PRO A 208 -29.92 -3.39 4.41
CA PRO A 208 -31.11 -4.14 4.85
C PRO A 208 -30.88 -5.66 4.96
N VAL A 209 -29.99 -6.20 4.14
CA VAL A 209 -29.60 -7.61 4.16
C VAL A 209 -28.10 -7.71 4.43
N ARG A 210 -27.75 -7.68 5.71
CA ARG A 210 -26.36 -7.77 6.14
C ARG A 210 -25.83 -9.20 6.02
N LYS A 211 -24.70 -9.36 5.34
CA LYS A 211 -24.00 -10.65 5.22
C LYS A 211 -22.61 -10.55 5.83
N ILE A 212 -22.26 -11.56 6.63
CA ILE A 212 -20.90 -11.71 7.12
C ILE A 212 -19.95 -12.05 5.96
N TYR A 213 -18.80 -11.39 5.88
CA TYR A 213 -17.80 -11.66 4.84
C TYR A 213 -17.03 -12.94 5.20
N ARG A 214 -17.26 -14.03 4.47
CA ARG A 214 -16.61 -15.34 4.64
C ARG A 214 -16.23 -15.95 3.28
N PRO A 215 -15.12 -15.51 2.65
CA PRO A 215 -14.69 -16.06 1.37
C PRO A 215 -14.34 -17.56 1.48
N ARG A 216 -14.48 -18.29 0.37
CA ARG A 216 -14.06 -19.68 0.25
C ARG A 216 -12.61 -19.77 -0.23
N GLN A 217 -12.00 -20.94 -0.04
CA GLN A 217 -10.67 -21.26 -0.59
C GLN A 217 -10.77 -22.41 -1.60
N LEU A 218 -9.88 -22.41 -2.60
CA LEU A 218 -9.61 -23.57 -3.44
C LEU A 218 -8.51 -24.40 -2.78
N TYR A 219 -8.87 -25.54 -2.20
CA TYR A 219 -7.90 -26.40 -1.52
C TYR A 219 -7.09 -27.23 -2.54
N THR A 220 -5.79 -26.96 -2.63
CA THR A 220 -4.82 -27.69 -3.45
C THR A 220 -3.77 -28.44 -2.61
N GLY A 221 -4.04 -28.60 -1.31
CA GLY A 221 -3.17 -29.32 -0.40
C GLY A 221 -3.24 -30.84 -0.56
N LEU A 222 -2.59 -31.55 0.36
CA LEU A 222 -2.59 -33.01 0.36
C LEU A 222 -4.02 -33.58 0.54
N PRO A 223 -4.34 -34.73 -0.07
CA PRO A 223 -5.57 -35.44 0.22
C PRO A 223 -5.60 -35.93 1.68
N MET A 224 -6.72 -36.53 2.08
CA MET A 224 -6.86 -37.15 3.40
C MET A 224 -5.68 -38.11 3.68
N ARG A 225 -5.06 -37.94 4.84
CA ARG A 225 -3.98 -38.79 5.34
C ARG A 225 -4.20 -39.13 6.80
N VAL A 226 -3.75 -40.30 7.22
CA VAL A 226 -3.80 -40.73 8.62
C VAL A 226 -2.80 -39.91 9.41
N TYR A 227 -3.25 -39.34 10.54
CA TYR A 227 -2.36 -38.67 11.47
C TYR A 227 -1.45 -39.69 12.15
N GLN A 228 -0.13 -39.47 12.08
CA GLN A 228 0.84 -40.23 12.87
C GLN A 228 1.26 -39.40 14.09
N PRO A 229 1.10 -39.93 15.31
CA PRO A 229 1.65 -39.36 16.53
C PRO A 229 3.13 -39.06 16.37
N MET A 230 3.62 -38.00 17.03
CA MET A 230 5.02 -37.56 16.88
C MET A 230 6.02 -38.69 17.18
N SER A 231 5.74 -39.56 18.15
CA SER A 231 6.56 -40.71 18.54
C SER A 231 6.62 -41.84 17.51
N GLU A 232 5.68 -41.85 16.55
CA GLU A 232 5.54 -42.88 15.51
C GLU A 232 5.98 -42.36 14.14
N ARG A 233 6.46 -41.11 14.07
CA ARG A 233 7.10 -40.57 12.87
C ARG A 233 8.54 -41.04 12.89
N ASP A 234 8.96 -41.77 11.85
CA ASP A 234 10.35 -42.19 11.71
C ASP A 234 11.30 -40.97 11.84
N GLU A 235 12.39 -41.09 12.61
CA GLU A 235 13.45 -40.06 12.75
C GLU A 235 14.23 -39.78 11.46
N ARG A 236 13.77 -40.27 10.30
CA ARG A 236 14.46 -40.19 9.02
C ARG A 236 13.68 -39.36 8.01
N ASP A 237 13.70 -38.06 8.26
CA ASP A 237 13.93 -37.03 7.24
C ASP A 237 14.87 -35.97 7.86
N THR A 238 15.83 -36.38 8.70
CA THR A 238 17.06 -35.60 8.82
C THR A 238 17.62 -35.53 7.41
N CYS A 239 17.67 -34.33 6.86
CA CYS A 239 18.39 -34.01 5.64
C CYS A 239 19.76 -34.68 5.77
N GLU A 240 19.94 -35.86 5.18
CA GLU A 240 21.25 -36.48 5.12
C GLU A 240 22.09 -35.45 4.39
N SER A 241 23.16 -35.03 5.06
CA SER A 241 24.19 -34.17 4.51
C SER A 241 24.83 -34.88 3.32
N SER A 242 24.14 -34.89 2.18
CA SER A 242 24.77 -35.07 0.90
C SER A 242 25.09 -33.68 0.38
N ASP A 243 26.36 -33.32 0.36
CA ASP A 243 26.89 -32.18 -0.40
C ASP A 243 26.71 -32.35 -1.93
N ASP A 244 25.62 -32.97 -2.37
CA ASP A 244 25.26 -33.16 -3.78
C ASP A 244 24.03 -32.29 -4.13
N PRO A 245 24.21 -31.22 -4.93
CA PRO A 245 23.14 -30.29 -5.33
C PRO A 245 21.99 -30.94 -6.12
N LYS A 246 22.12 -32.21 -6.54
CA LYS A 246 21.11 -32.91 -7.36
C LYS A 246 19.96 -33.53 -6.56
N HIS A 247 20.06 -33.62 -5.23
CA HIS A 247 19.04 -34.32 -4.43
C HIS A 247 17.76 -33.52 -4.18
N PHE A 248 17.83 -32.18 -4.28
CA PHE A 248 16.67 -31.31 -4.04
C PHE A 248 15.57 -31.43 -5.11
N THR A 249 15.91 -31.87 -6.32
CA THR A 249 14.95 -32.01 -7.43
C THR A 249 14.20 -33.34 -7.42
N ASP A 250 14.81 -34.43 -6.95
CA ASP A 250 14.23 -35.76 -7.11
C ASP A 250 13.12 -36.09 -6.12
N ALA A 251 13.16 -35.52 -4.90
CA ALA A 251 12.09 -35.70 -3.91
C ALA A 251 10.76 -35.05 -4.37
N PHE A 252 10.85 -33.89 -5.04
CA PHE A 252 9.68 -33.22 -5.63
C PHE A 252 9.18 -33.91 -6.91
N VAL A 253 10.07 -34.54 -7.68
CA VAL A 253 9.72 -35.23 -8.94
C VAL A 253 9.06 -36.59 -8.67
N LYS A 254 9.53 -37.37 -7.69
CA LYS A 254 8.91 -38.68 -7.35
C LYS A 254 7.48 -38.57 -6.81
N GLN A 255 7.12 -37.46 -6.15
CA GLN A 255 5.72 -37.23 -5.74
C GLN A 255 4.79 -36.90 -6.93
N ARG A 256 5.31 -36.30 -8.01
CA ARG A 256 4.51 -35.99 -9.20
C ARG A 256 4.22 -37.22 -10.07
N SER A 257 5.14 -38.18 -10.14
CA SER A 257 4.99 -39.36 -11.01
C SER A 257 3.95 -40.37 -10.52
N ASN A 258 3.64 -40.39 -9.21
CA ASN A 258 2.65 -41.30 -8.64
C ASN A 258 1.22 -40.73 -8.61
N SER A 259 1.03 -39.44 -8.91
CA SER A 259 -0.29 -38.78 -8.92
C SER A 259 -0.97 -38.72 -10.29
N SER A 260 -0.28 -39.07 -11.38
CA SER A 260 -0.79 -38.96 -12.75
C SER A 260 -1.74 -40.08 -13.19
N SER A 261 -1.98 -41.10 -12.35
CA SER A 261 -2.86 -42.24 -12.67
C SER A 261 -4.25 -42.20 -12.00
N ALA A 262 -4.59 -41.18 -11.22
CA ALA A 262 -5.86 -41.13 -10.47
C ALA A 262 -6.64 -39.82 -10.65
N VAL A 263 -6.84 -39.37 -11.90
CA VAL A 263 -7.88 -38.38 -12.22
C VAL A 263 -9.08 -39.12 -12.82
N ARG A 264 -9.90 -39.74 -11.97
CA ARG A 264 -11.29 -40.07 -12.35
C ARG A 264 -12.14 -38.82 -12.13
N ARG A 265 -12.57 -38.19 -13.21
CA ARG A 265 -13.67 -37.21 -13.18
C ARG A 265 -14.91 -37.93 -12.65
N GLN A 266 -15.29 -37.68 -11.40
CA GLN A 266 -16.66 -37.94 -10.96
C GLN A 266 -17.52 -36.80 -11.51
N SER A 267 -18.37 -37.13 -12.48
CA SER A 267 -19.50 -36.28 -12.90
C SER A 267 -20.49 -36.23 -11.74
N VAL A 268 -20.62 -35.07 -11.08
CA VAL A 268 -21.68 -34.85 -10.10
C VAL A 268 -22.91 -34.38 -10.88
N SER A 269 -23.75 -35.33 -11.30
CA SER A 269 -25.16 -35.09 -11.60
C SER A 269 -25.92 -35.22 -10.29
N GLY A 270 -26.31 -34.11 -9.69
CA GLY A 270 -27.14 -34.08 -8.49
C GLY A 270 -27.75 -32.69 -8.36
N GLU A 271 -29.07 -32.63 -8.52
CA GLU A 271 -29.91 -31.45 -8.31
C GLU A 271 -29.69 -30.92 -6.89
N TRP A 272 -29.39 -29.63 -6.77
CA TRP A 272 -29.33 -28.94 -5.49
C TRP A 272 -30.66 -28.22 -5.29
N ASP A 273 -31.54 -28.83 -4.50
CA ASP A 273 -32.73 -28.16 -3.97
C ASP A 273 -32.31 -26.98 -3.10
N LEU A 274 -32.76 -25.81 -3.52
CA LEU A 274 -32.65 -24.54 -2.79
C LEU A 274 -33.64 -24.57 -1.62
N PHE A 275 -33.14 -24.44 -0.39
CA PHE A 275 -33.92 -23.87 0.71
C PHE A 275 -33.13 -22.73 1.35
N PHE A 276 -33.87 -21.65 1.58
CA PHE A 276 -33.51 -20.25 1.82
C PHE A 276 -32.58 -19.97 3.00
#